data_AF-A0A2G5U9X3-F1
#
_entry.id   AF-A0A2G5U9X3-F1
#
_cell.length_a   1.000
_cell.length_b   1.000
_cell.length_c   1.000
_cell.angle_alpha   90.00
_cell.angle_beta   90.00
_cell.angle_gamma   90.00
#
_symmetry.space_group_name_H-M   'P 1'
#
loop_
_entity.id
_entity.type
_entity.pdbx_description
1 polymer ?
#
loop_
_entity_poly.entity_id
_entity_poly.type
_entity_poly.pdbx_seq_one_letter_code
_entity_poly.pdbx_strand_id
1 'polypeptide(L)' 'MMLSLCKLEPTERLGFGDIGEIRHHIWFDNFDFVGFRSHRMRPPYVPSVSNEVDTSNFDIFPAFDNFSSGVDESGWDVEF' A
#
# COMPACT_ATOMS: atom_id res chain seq x y z
N MET A 1 -2.50 15.53 11.94
CA MET A 1 -2.22 14.31 11.16
C MET A 1 -0.89 14.43 10.44
N MET A 2 -0.79 15.11 9.28
CA MET A 2 0.47 15.23 8.53
C MET A 2 1.63 15.80 9.37
N LEU A 3 1.40 16.93 10.06
CA LEU A 3 2.40 17.50 10.97
C LEU A 3 2.75 16.61 12.18
N SER A 4 1.83 15.70 12.55
CA SER A 4 2.01 14.77 13.67
C SER A 4 2.80 13.53 13.25
N LEU A 5 2.65 13.08 12.00
CA LEU A 5 3.40 11.97 11.43
C LEU A 5 4.84 12.35 11.08
N CYS A 6 5.04 13.58 10.61
CA CYS A 6 6.32 14.04 10.06
C CYS A 6 7.15 14.82 11.09
N LYS A 7 7.20 14.36 12.35
CA LYS A 7 8.08 14.92 13.38
C LYS A 7 9.55 14.58 13.07
N LEU A 8 10.43 15.53 13.39
CA LEU A 8 11.87 15.39 13.20
C LEU A 8 12.37 14.19 14.02
N GLU A 9 12.07 14.20 15.32
CA GLU A 9 12.37 13.10 16.21
C GLU A 9 11.44 11.91 15.94
N PRO A 10 11.97 10.71 15.59
CA PRO A 10 11.15 9.55 15.27
C PRO A 10 10.23 9.11 16.42
N THR A 11 10.68 9.31 17.67
CA THR A 11 9.95 8.97 18.90
C THR A 11 8.74 9.87 19.15
N GLU A 12 8.69 11.05 18.53
CA GLU A 12 7.57 11.99 18.64
C GLU A 12 6.53 11.82 17.54
N ARG A 13 6.81 10.98 16.54
CA ARG A 13 5.88 10.74 15.44
C ARG A 13 4.64 10.05 15.98
N LEU A 14 3.47 10.57 15.62
CA LEU A 14 2.19 9.97 15.96
C LEU A 14 2.16 8.50 15.53
N GLY A 15 1.83 7.60 16.45
CA GLY A 15 1.88 6.16 16.22
C GLY A 15 3.19 5.48 16.62
N PHE A 16 4.17 6.22 17.16
CA PHE A 16 5.35 5.64 17.78
C PHE A 16 4.95 4.86 19.03
N GLY A 17 5.25 3.56 19.07
CA GLY A 17 4.88 2.66 20.18
C GLY A 17 3.48 2.06 20.05
N ASP A 18 2.49 2.81 19.55
CA ASP A 18 1.16 2.27 19.24
C ASP A 18 0.52 2.91 17.99
N ILE A 19 0.37 2.11 16.93
CA ILE A 19 -0.32 2.51 15.70
C ILE A 19 -1.80 2.90 15.93
N GLY A 20 -2.39 2.51 17.07
CA GLY A 20 -3.73 2.92 17.50
C GLY A 20 -3.90 4.43 17.60
N GLU A 21 -2.87 5.17 17.97
CA GLU A 21 -2.92 6.63 18.05
C GLU A 21 -3.27 7.30 16.73
N ILE A 22 -2.81 6.73 15.61
CA ILE A 22 -3.16 7.21 14.26
C ILE A 22 -4.66 7.05 14.01
N ARG A 23 -5.24 5.91 14.41
CA ARG A 23 -6.67 5.63 14.20
C ARG A 23 -7.58 6.52 15.04
N HIS A 24 -7.14 6.97 16.22
CA HIS A 24 -7.91 7.85 17.09
C HIS A 24 -7.75 9.35 16.77
N HIS A 25 -6.90 9.72 15.80
CA HIS A 25 -6.71 11.12 15.42
C HIS A 25 -7.98 11.70 14.76
N ILE A 26 -8.30 12.98 15.03
CA ILE A 26 -9.51 13.70 14.54
C ILE A 26 -9.78 13.64 13.02
N TRP A 27 -8.77 13.25 12.24
CA TRP A 27 -8.92 13.09 10.79
C TRP A 27 -9.76 11.86 10.45
N PHE A 28 -9.74 10.87 11.33
CA PHE A 28 -10.47 9.60 11.24
C PHE A 28 -11.72 9.54 12.13
N ASP A 29 -12.16 10.65 12.72
CA ASP A 29 -13.27 10.68 13.70
C ASP A 29 -14.57 10.05 13.15
N ASN A 30 -14.80 10.19 11.84
CA ASN A 30 -15.95 9.61 11.13
C ASN A 30 -15.60 8.37 10.29
N PHE A 31 -14.42 7.78 10.46
CA PHE A 31 -13.99 6.63 9.69
C PHE A 31 -14.31 5.30 10.41
N ASP A 32 -15.14 4.46 9.79
CA ASP A 32 -15.50 3.15 10.35
C ASP A 32 -14.40 2.09 10.09
N PHE A 33 -13.42 2.01 10.98
CA PHE A 33 -12.35 1.00 10.89
C PHE A 33 -12.86 -0.46 10.98
N VAL A 34 -14.02 -0.70 11.58
CA VAL A 34 -14.61 -2.05 11.67
C VAL A 34 -15.27 -2.40 10.34
N GLY A 35 -16.05 -1.47 9.78
CA GLY A 35 -16.63 -1.54 8.42
C GLY A 35 -15.57 -1.75 7.35
N PHE A 36 -14.46 -1.02 7.42
CA PHE A 36 -13.33 -1.16 6.51
C PHE A 36 -12.74 -2.59 6.56
N ARG A 37 -12.37 -3.06 7.76
CA ARG A 37 -11.80 -4.42 7.94
C ARG A 37 -12.75 -5.55 7.58
N SER A 38 -14.06 -5.31 7.66
CA SER A 38 -15.10 -6.28 7.29
C SER A 38 -15.56 -6.15 5.83
N HIS A 39 -14.89 -5.31 5.01
CA HIS A 39 -15.21 -5.10 3.60
C HIS A 39 -16.65 -4.59 3.38
N ARG A 40 -17.23 -3.89 4.37
CA ARG A 40 -18.60 -3.33 4.31
C ARG A 40 -18.64 -1.90 3.78
N MET A 41 -17.51 -1.20 3.76
CA MET A 41 -17.41 0.15 3.21
C MET A 41 -17.22 0.10 1.70
N ARG A 42 -18.02 0.89 0.97
CA ARG A 42 -17.78 1.11 -0.46
C ARG A 42 -16.50 1.94 -0.63
N PRO A 43 -15.51 1.49 -1.42
CA PRO A 43 -14.33 2.30 -1.68
C PRO A 43 -14.72 3.56 -2.48
N PRO A 44 -13.94 4.66 -2.35
CA PRO A 44 -14.21 5.90 -3.07
C PRO A 44 -14.10 5.73 -4.59
N TYR A 45 -13.32 4.75 -5.05
CA TYR A 45 -13.15 4.39 -6.45
C TYR A 45 -13.21 2.88 -6.60
N VAL A 46 -13.94 2.39 -7.61
CA VAL A 46 -14.03 0.98 -7.98
C VAL A 46 -13.54 0.88 -9.43
N PRO A 47 -12.37 0.27 -9.69
CA PRO A 47 -11.90 0.06 -11.06
C PRO A 47 -12.79 -0.95 -11.77
N SER A 48 -12.95 -0.78 -13.08
CA SER A 48 -13.62 -1.77 -13.93
C SER A 48 -12.64 -2.91 -14.20
N VAL A 49 -13.07 -4.15 -13.92
CA VAL A 49 -12.32 -5.37 -14.25
C VAL A 49 -13.28 -6.31 -14.96
N SER A 50 -12.99 -6.59 -16.22
CA SER A 50 -13.89 -7.36 -17.09
C SER A 50 -13.70 -8.87 -16.96
N ASN A 51 -12.48 -9.33 -16.64
CA ASN A 51 -12.12 -10.75 -16.50
C ASN A 51 -10.78 -10.91 -15.75
N GLU A 52 -10.38 -12.15 -15.49
CA GLU A 52 -9.17 -12.50 -14.71
C GLU A 52 -7.85 -12.10 -15.38
N VAL A 53 -7.83 -11.86 -16.70
CA VAL A 53 -6.64 -11.44 -17.47
C VAL A 53 -6.72 -9.99 -17.95
N ASP A 54 -7.63 -9.20 -17.38
CA ASP A 54 -7.82 -7.78 -17.74
C ASP A 54 -6.66 -6.92 -17.22
N THR A 55 -5.82 -6.43 -18.14
CA THR A 55 -4.71 -5.52 -17.84
C THR A 55 -5.03 -4.04 -18.08
N SER A 56 -6.29 -3.67 -18.28
CA SER A 56 -6.69 -2.29 -18.67
C SER A 56 -6.43 -1.22 -17.61
N ASN A 57 -6.25 -1.61 -16.34
CA ASN A 57 -5.88 -0.71 -15.25
C ASN A 57 -4.35 -0.60 -15.04
N PHE A 58 -3.55 -1.17 -15.95
CA PHE A 58 -2.08 -1.08 -15.96
C PHE A 58 -1.61 -0.36 -17.22
N ASP A 59 -0.42 0.24 -17.14
CA ASP A 59 0.25 0.79 -18.32
C ASP A 59 0.66 -0.31 -19.30
N ILE A 60 0.69 0.05 -20.59
CA ILE A 60 1.09 -0.88 -21.65
C ILE A 60 2.61 -0.78 -21.84
N PHE A 61 3.31 -1.88 -21.58
CA PHE A 61 4.73 -2.01 -21.83
C PHE A 61 5.00 -2.87 -23.08
N PRO A 62 6.11 -2.64 -23.81
CA PRO A 62 6.55 -3.54 -24.86
C PRO A 62 6.78 -4.96 -24.32
N ALA A 63 6.41 -5.98 -25.11
CA ALA A 63 6.58 -7.39 -24.73
C ALA A 63 8.05 -7.83 -24.62
N PHE A 64 8.96 -7.09 -25.26
CA PHE A 64 10.40 -7.34 -25.19
C PHE A 64 11.06 -6.20 -24.45
N ASP A 65 11.52 -6.52 -23.25
CA ASP A 65 12.40 -5.65 -22.51
C ASP A 65 13.86 -6.06 -22.80
N ASN A 66 14.73 -5.09 -23.09
CA ASN A 66 16.14 -5.35 -23.44
C ASN A 66 17.05 -5.39 -22.20
N PHE A 67 16.47 -5.41 -21.00
CA PHE A 67 17.21 -5.58 -19.75
C PHE A 67 17.43 -7.07 -19.45
N SER A 68 18.30 -7.74 -20.22
CA SER A 68 18.88 -8.98 -19.72
C SER A 68 19.85 -8.61 -18.61
N SER A 69 19.41 -8.69 -17.34
CA SER A 69 20.37 -8.92 -16.26
C SER A 69 21.04 -10.28 -16.55
N GLY A 70 22.36 -10.34 -16.40
CA GLY A 70 23.08 -11.61 -16.56
C GLY A 70 22.57 -12.67 -15.57
N VAL A 71 23.11 -13.89 -15.69
CA VAL A 71 22.83 -14.94 -14.69
C VAL A 71 23.39 -14.49 -13.34
N ASP A 72 22.54 -14.44 -12.33
CA ASP A 72 22.95 -14.23 -10.95
C ASP A 72 23.25 -15.59 -10.31
N GLU A 73 24.49 -15.78 -9.87
CA GLU A 73 24.97 -17.00 -9.21
C GLU A 73 25.28 -16.76 -7.72
N SER A 74 24.91 -15.60 -7.18
CA SER A 74 25.26 -15.24 -5.80
C SER A 74 24.46 -16.03 -4.76
N GLY A 75 23.33 -16.63 -5.15
CA GLY A 75 22.56 -17.56 -4.32
C GLY A 75 21.80 -16.89 -3.17
N TRP A 76 21.51 -15.59 -3.24
CA TRP A 76 20.65 -14.91 -2.26
C TRP A 76 19.18 -15.36 -2.33
N ASP A 77 18.80 -15.96 -3.46
CA ASP A 77 17.45 -16.35 -3.85
C ASP A 77 17.24 -17.87 -3.88
N VAL A 78 18.11 -18.64 -3.22
CA VAL A 78 18.03 -20.12 -3.21
C VAL A 78 16.70 -20.67 -2.67
N GLU A 79 16.01 -19.91 -1.81
CA GLU A 79 14.72 -20.28 -1.21
C GLU A 79 13.52 -19.44 -1.71
N PHE A 80 13.68 -18.64 -2.76
CA PHE A 80 12.57 -17.86 -3.33
C PHE A 80 11.49 -18.74 -3.99
#